data_AF-L0A0J0-F1
#
_entry.id   AF-L0A0J0-F1
#
_cell.length_a   1.000
_cell.length_b   1.000
_cell.length_c   1.000
_cell.angle_alpha   90.00
_cell.angle_beta   90.00
_cell.angle_gamma   90.00
#
_symmetry.space_group_name_H-M   'P 1'
#
loop_
_entity.id
_entity.type
_entity.pdbx_description
1 polymer ?
#
loop_
_entity_poly.entity_id
_entity_poly.type
_entity_poly.pdbx_seq_one_letter_code
_entity_poly.pdbx_strand_id
1 'polypeptide(L)'
;MIKKLPLALLTALLLGACAPSMTSGAGIREVNPIESVQTAAGQNMQLAYKYPAGALELDEALLDGMLKIDFDNRSFGKDVNSVQQRITWLKIRPVDLPRNWAISLERADALRQIVDTKDDRYSTTVRYRDYVRVVYNITVPKDAEPGRHALMVKFDDGRGKGTTLPVFLTVRSTTEGNTLASK
;
A
#
# COMPACT_ATOMS: atom_id res chain seq x y z
N MET A 1 -44.59 57.56 18.79
CA MET A 1 -43.70 56.55 19.38
C MET A 1 -43.03 55.79 18.24
N ILE A 2 -41.74 56.02 18.01
CA ILE A 2 -40.97 55.47 16.89
C ILE A 2 -39.92 54.52 17.49
N LYS A 3 -40.05 53.22 17.23
CA LYS A 3 -39.07 52.20 17.65
C LYS A 3 -37.85 52.28 16.73
N LYS A 4 -36.68 52.60 17.28
CA LYS A 4 -35.38 52.51 16.59
C LYS A 4 -34.86 51.07 16.69
N LEU A 5 -34.51 50.49 15.54
CA LEU A 5 -33.93 49.16 15.36
C LEU A 5 -32.40 49.25 15.55
N PRO A 6 -31.73 48.38 16.31
CA PRO A 6 -30.28 48.34 16.34
C PRO A 6 -29.75 47.45 15.19
N LEU A 7 -29.09 48.10 14.25
CA LEU A 7 -28.33 47.53 13.14
C LEU A 7 -26.93 47.14 13.65
N ALA A 8 -26.77 45.98 14.28
CA ALA A 8 -25.45 45.47 14.64
C ALA A 8 -25.52 43.96 14.95
N LEU A 9 -25.36 43.10 13.93
CA LEU A 9 -24.73 41.78 14.03
C LEU A 9 -24.78 41.07 12.66
N LEU A 10 -23.89 41.42 11.73
CA LEU A 10 -23.86 40.74 10.43
C LEU A 10 -22.45 40.67 9.82
N THR A 11 -21.44 40.35 10.63
CA THR A 11 -20.03 40.32 10.17
C THR A 11 -19.19 39.14 10.70
N ALA A 12 -19.79 38.06 11.20
CA ALA A 12 -19.04 36.95 11.81
C ALA A 12 -19.31 35.56 11.22
N LEU A 13 -19.44 35.41 9.89
CA LEU A 13 -19.76 34.11 9.27
C LEU A 13 -18.94 33.73 8.02
N LEU A 14 -17.80 34.37 7.74
CA LEU A 14 -16.99 34.09 6.53
C LEU A 14 -15.66 33.34 6.77
N LEU A 15 -15.46 32.72 7.93
CA LEU A 15 -14.29 31.86 8.20
C LEU A 15 -14.61 30.36 8.18
N GLY A 16 -15.65 29.97 7.44
CA GLY A 16 -16.00 28.58 7.17
C GLY A 16 -15.05 27.95 6.14
N ALA A 17 -13.87 27.56 6.62
CA ALA A 17 -13.11 26.39 6.17
C ALA A 17 -13.22 26.03 4.68
N CYS A 18 -12.33 26.61 3.86
CA CYS A 18 -11.74 25.84 2.77
C CYS A 18 -10.76 24.84 3.40
N ALA A 19 -11.28 23.87 4.16
CA ALA A 19 -10.50 22.69 4.47
C ALA A 19 -10.29 22.01 3.11
N PRO A 20 -9.05 21.84 2.62
CA PRO A 20 -8.85 21.01 1.45
C PRO A 20 -9.49 19.68 1.78
N SER A 21 -10.51 19.30 1.01
CA SER A 21 -11.01 17.95 1.02
C SER A 21 -9.80 17.09 0.76
N MET A 22 -9.29 16.42 1.80
CA MET A 22 -8.39 15.30 1.60
C MET A 22 -9.25 14.26 0.88
N THR A 23 -9.28 14.39 -0.44
CA THR A 23 -9.80 13.38 -1.35
C THR A 23 -8.83 12.22 -1.21
N SER A 24 -8.96 11.46 -0.13
CA SER A 24 -8.29 10.18 0.08
C SER A 24 -8.98 9.14 -0.79
N GLY A 25 -9.03 9.42 -2.09
CA GLY A 25 -9.19 8.45 -3.16
C GLY A 25 -7.82 8.18 -3.78
N ALA A 26 -6.76 8.08 -2.95
CA ALA A 26 -5.51 7.54 -3.42
C ALA A 26 -5.75 6.06 -3.68
N GLY A 27 -6.07 5.72 -4.94
CA GLY A 27 -6.17 4.33 -5.36
C GLY A 27 -4.91 3.59 -4.94
N ILE A 28 -5.08 2.39 -4.38
CA ILE A 28 -3.97 1.54 -3.96
C ILE A 28 -3.11 1.26 -5.20
N ARG A 29 -1.92 1.85 -5.26
CA ARG A 29 -0.99 1.63 -6.36
C ARG A 29 -0.23 0.34 -6.10
N GLU A 30 -0.30 -0.61 -7.04
CA GLU A 30 0.58 -1.77 -7.03
C GLU A 30 1.96 -1.37 -7.55
N VAL A 31 3.00 -1.72 -6.80
CA VAL A 31 4.39 -1.34 -7.05
C VAL A 31 5.27 -2.58 -6.93
N ASN A 32 6.27 -2.66 -7.79
CA ASN A 32 7.29 -3.70 -7.70
C ASN A 32 8.20 -3.44 -6.47
N PRO A 33 8.48 -4.43 -5.61
CA PRO A 33 9.33 -4.25 -4.42
C PRO A 33 10.66 -3.53 -4.59
N ILE A 34 11.27 -3.59 -5.78
CA ILE A 34 12.56 -2.95 -6.06
C ILE A 34 12.45 -1.51 -6.60
N GLU A 35 11.23 -1.08 -6.97
CA GLU A 35 10.99 0.25 -7.52
C GLU A 35 10.88 1.31 -6.42
N SER A 36 11.43 2.49 -6.70
CA SER A 36 11.26 3.65 -5.83
C SER A 36 9.96 4.38 -6.14
N VAL A 37 9.15 4.67 -5.12
CA VAL A 37 7.91 5.45 -5.29
C VAL A 37 8.15 6.92 -4.98
N GLN A 38 7.72 7.77 -5.90
CA GLN A 38 7.79 9.22 -5.76
C GLN A 38 6.73 9.71 -4.76
N THR A 39 7.13 10.56 -3.81
CA THR A 39 6.27 11.18 -2.80
C THR A 39 6.68 12.63 -2.55
N ALA A 40 5.79 13.43 -1.97
CA ALA A 40 6.12 14.72 -1.37
C ALA A 40 6.31 14.59 0.15
N ALA A 41 7.00 15.56 0.76
CA ALA A 41 7.05 15.70 2.21
C ALA A 41 5.66 16.03 2.77
N GLY A 42 5.33 15.50 3.94
CA GLY A 42 4.04 15.70 4.61
C GLY A 42 2.89 14.87 4.05
N GLN A 43 3.17 13.94 3.14
CA GLN A 43 2.16 13.14 2.46
C GLN A 43 1.94 11.80 3.14
N ASN A 44 0.69 11.33 3.17
CA ASN A 44 0.32 9.97 3.55
C ASN A 44 -0.03 9.18 2.29
N MET A 45 0.45 7.93 2.21
CA MET A 45 0.27 7.10 1.02
C MET A 45 -0.10 5.67 1.40
N GLN A 46 -0.91 5.04 0.54
CA GLN A 46 -1.13 3.60 0.57
C GLN A 46 -0.45 2.92 -0.63
N LEU A 47 0.44 1.96 -0.36
CA LEU A 47 1.19 1.24 -1.39
C LEU A 47 0.95 -0.26 -1.28
N ALA A 48 0.58 -0.89 -2.38
CA ALA A 48 0.53 -2.34 -2.48
C ALA A 48 1.81 -2.87 -3.12
N TYR A 49 2.47 -3.80 -2.46
CA TYR A 49 3.60 -4.54 -2.99
C TYR A 49 3.25 -6.01 -3.09
N LYS A 50 3.64 -6.65 -4.20
CA LYS A 50 3.46 -8.07 -4.42
C LYS A 50 4.80 -8.78 -4.31
N TYR A 51 5.02 -9.47 -3.20
CA TYR A 51 6.25 -10.20 -2.93
C TYR A 51 6.09 -11.67 -3.30
N PRO A 52 7.07 -12.30 -3.97
CA PRO A 52 7.13 -13.76 -4.04
C PRO A 52 7.16 -14.34 -2.62
N ALA A 53 6.38 -15.39 -2.34
CA ALA A 53 6.29 -15.96 -1.00
C ALA A 53 7.66 -16.32 -0.39
N GLY A 54 8.52 -16.96 -1.19
CA GLY A 54 9.88 -17.32 -0.76
C GLY A 54 10.78 -16.11 -0.46
N ALA A 55 10.51 -14.94 -1.04
CA ALA A 55 11.26 -13.72 -0.75
C ALA A 55 10.94 -13.13 0.63
N LEU A 56 9.84 -13.54 1.27
CA LEU A 56 9.49 -13.15 2.63
C LEU A 56 9.99 -14.14 3.69
N GLU A 57 10.56 -15.27 3.27
CA GLU A 57 11.02 -16.36 4.16
C GLU A 57 9.96 -16.81 5.18
N LEU A 58 8.69 -16.85 4.76
CA LEU A 58 7.56 -17.30 5.58
C LEU A 58 7.43 -18.82 5.53
N ASP A 59 6.78 -19.40 6.54
CA ASP A 59 6.45 -20.83 6.54
C ASP A 59 5.47 -21.17 5.38
N GLU A 60 5.95 -21.91 4.38
CA GLU A 60 5.16 -22.29 3.18
C GLU A 60 3.91 -23.10 3.54
N ALA A 61 3.95 -23.85 4.66
CA ALA A 61 2.79 -24.62 5.12
C ALA A 61 1.57 -23.74 5.46
N LEU A 62 1.80 -22.48 5.85
CA LEU A 62 0.72 -21.51 6.07
C LEU A 62 -0.01 -21.18 4.77
N LEU A 63 0.73 -21.03 3.67
CA LEU A 63 0.17 -20.71 2.36
C LEU A 63 -0.53 -21.92 1.75
N ASP A 64 0.10 -23.10 1.82
CA ASP A 64 -0.48 -24.34 1.29
C ASP A 64 -1.77 -24.76 1.98
N GLY A 65 -1.88 -24.52 3.29
CA GLY A 65 -3.10 -24.77 4.06
C GLY A 65 -4.27 -23.90 3.61
N MET A 66 -4.01 -22.66 3.20
CA MET A 66 -5.02 -21.65 2.88
C MET A 66 -5.37 -21.60 1.39
N LEU A 67 -4.38 -21.68 0.50
CA LEU A 67 -4.53 -21.46 -0.93
C LEU A 67 -4.82 -22.76 -1.69
N LYS A 68 -5.98 -23.37 -1.43
CA LYS A 68 -6.41 -24.58 -2.14
C LYS A 68 -6.87 -24.23 -3.55
N ILE A 69 -6.32 -24.94 -4.54
CA ILE A 69 -6.73 -24.80 -5.94
C ILE A 69 -8.07 -25.52 -6.13
N ASP A 70 -9.04 -24.79 -6.66
CA ASP A 70 -10.32 -25.34 -7.11
C ASP A 70 -10.26 -25.51 -8.64
N PHE A 71 -10.19 -26.77 -9.09
CA PHE A 71 -10.08 -27.11 -10.51
C PHE A 71 -11.38 -26.88 -11.30
N ASP A 72 -12.51 -26.73 -10.60
CA ASP A 72 -13.82 -26.45 -11.21
C ASP A 72 -14.02 -24.93 -11.40
N ASN A 73 -13.34 -24.11 -10.61
CA ASN A 73 -13.36 -22.66 -10.75
C ASN A 73 -12.51 -22.21 -11.95
N ARG A 74 -13.12 -22.21 -13.14
CA ARG A 74 -12.45 -21.90 -14.41
C ARG A 74 -12.99 -20.64 -15.09
N SER A 75 -12.09 -19.88 -15.70
CA SER A 75 -12.42 -18.78 -16.59
C SER A 75 -12.89 -19.33 -17.94
N PHE A 76 -14.15 -19.08 -18.28
CA PHE A 76 -14.78 -19.52 -19.54
C PHE A 76 -14.60 -21.02 -19.85
N GLY A 77 -14.51 -21.85 -18.80
CA GLY A 77 -14.30 -23.30 -18.92
C GLY A 77 -12.91 -23.73 -19.40
N LYS A 78 -11.93 -22.82 -19.48
CA LYS A 78 -10.56 -23.12 -19.91
C LYS A 78 -9.59 -23.11 -18.74
N ASP A 79 -9.18 -21.93 -18.31
CA ASP A 79 -8.09 -21.79 -17.35
C ASP A 79 -8.60 -21.83 -15.91
N VAL A 80 -7.91 -22.57 -15.04
CA VAL A 80 -8.18 -22.55 -13.60
C VAL A 80 -7.86 -21.17 -13.05
N ASN A 81 -8.78 -20.61 -12.26
CA ASN A 81 -8.64 -19.26 -11.72
C ASN A 81 -7.61 -19.22 -10.58
N SER A 82 -6.97 -18.06 -10.43
CA SER A 82 -6.08 -17.78 -9.28
C SER A 82 -6.87 -17.70 -7.98
N VAL A 83 -6.23 -18.09 -6.88
CA VAL A 83 -6.84 -18.11 -5.54
C VAL A 83 -6.21 -17.03 -4.68
N GLN A 84 -7.04 -16.19 -4.07
CA GLN A 84 -6.58 -15.11 -3.19
C GLN A 84 -7.34 -15.16 -1.87
N GLN A 85 -6.61 -15.03 -0.76
CA GLN A 85 -7.19 -15.01 0.58
C GLN A 85 -6.52 -13.96 1.45
N ARG A 86 -7.32 -13.21 2.21
CA ARG A 86 -6.79 -12.27 3.20
C ARG A 86 -6.10 -13.03 4.33
N ILE A 87 -4.92 -12.56 4.73
CA ILE A 87 -4.16 -13.12 5.86
C ILE A 87 -4.07 -12.11 7.00
N THR A 88 -4.11 -12.61 8.24
CA THR A 88 -4.05 -11.79 9.46
C THR A 88 -2.85 -12.13 10.35
N TRP A 89 -2.17 -13.24 10.05
CA TRP A 89 -1.01 -13.71 10.80
C TRP A 89 0.28 -12.96 10.45
N LEU A 90 0.37 -12.37 9.24
CA LEU A 90 1.52 -11.58 8.83
C LEU A 90 1.59 -10.29 9.64
N LYS A 91 2.72 -10.08 10.29
CA LYS A 91 3.04 -8.84 11.01
C LYS A 91 4.20 -8.15 10.32
N ILE A 92 4.22 -6.82 10.40
CA ILE A 92 5.39 -6.03 10.01
C ILE A 92 5.89 -5.22 11.20
N ARG A 93 7.20 -4.97 11.25
CA ARG A 93 7.82 -4.08 12.21
C ARG A 93 8.88 -3.24 11.51
N PRO A 94 8.91 -1.92 11.73
CA PRO A 94 10.01 -1.11 11.25
C PRO A 94 11.31 -1.50 11.96
N VAL A 95 12.39 -1.61 11.21
CA VAL A 95 13.75 -1.91 11.72
C VAL A 95 14.60 -0.66 11.67
N ASP A 96 14.59 0.03 10.53
CA ASP A 96 15.31 1.27 10.30
C ASP A 96 14.43 2.19 9.45
N LEU A 97 14.05 3.31 10.04
CA LEU A 97 13.24 4.35 9.39
C LEU A 97 13.94 5.69 9.56
N PRO A 98 13.89 6.56 8.53
CA PRO A 98 14.30 7.94 8.73
C PRO A 98 13.45 8.62 9.81
N ARG A 99 14.02 9.65 10.45
CA ARG A 99 13.42 10.31 11.62
C ARG A 99 11.99 10.79 11.34
N ASN A 100 11.07 10.47 12.24
CA ASN A 100 9.64 10.84 12.18
C ASN A 100 8.84 10.23 11.02
N TRP A 101 9.38 9.24 10.30
CA TRP A 101 8.60 8.46 9.35
C TRP A 101 7.80 7.39 10.08
N ALA A 102 6.66 6.99 9.52
CA ALA A 102 5.90 5.85 10.00
C ALA A 102 5.47 4.95 8.85
N ILE A 103 5.52 3.65 9.09
CA ILE A 103 5.02 2.60 8.20
C ILE A 103 4.22 1.59 9.01
N SER A 104 3.07 1.19 8.49
CA SER A 104 2.19 0.21 9.12
C SER A 104 1.54 -0.69 8.08
N LEU A 105 1.15 -1.89 8.52
CA LEU A 105 0.43 -2.84 7.68
C LEU A 105 -1.06 -2.49 7.70
N GLU A 106 -1.60 -2.14 6.54
CA GLU A 106 -3.04 -1.94 6.36
C GLU A 106 -3.74 -3.28 6.09
N ARG A 107 -3.17 -4.06 5.16
CA ARG A 107 -3.75 -5.33 4.71
C ARG A 107 -2.67 -6.24 4.14
N ALA A 108 -2.84 -7.55 4.32
CA ALA A 108 -2.08 -8.56 3.60
C ALA A 108 -3.03 -9.59 2.99
N ASP A 109 -2.72 -10.02 1.76
CA ASP A 109 -3.40 -11.12 1.08
C ASP A 109 -2.37 -12.12 0.57
N ALA A 110 -2.63 -13.40 0.76
CA ALA A 110 -1.93 -14.48 0.11
C ALA A 110 -2.59 -14.76 -1.26
N LEU A 111 -1.79 -15.00 -2.29
CA LEU A 111 -2.23 -15.20 -3.67
C LEU A 111 -1.49 -16.37 -4.29
N ARG A 112 -2.24 -17.38 -4.71
CA ARG A 112 -1.76 -18.45 -5.59
C ARG A 112 -2.16 -18.10 -7.01
N GLN A 113 -1.21 -17.54 -7.74
CA GLN A 113 -1.43 -17.11 -9.11
C GLN A 113 -1.22 -18.30 -10.05
N ILE A 114 -2.28 -18.75 -10.71
CA ILE A 114 -2.17 -19.74 -11.79
C ILE A 114 -1.49 -19.06 -12.98
N VAL A 115 -0.43 -19.69 -13.48
CA VAL A 115 0.39 -19.21 -14.59
C VAL A 115 0.08 -20.00 -15.87
N ASP A 116 -0.35 -21.25 -15.72
CA ASP A 116 -0.61 -22.16 -16.82
C ASP A 116 -1.59 -23.25 -16.37
N THR A 117 -2.56 -23.57 -17.23
CA THR A 117 -3.49 -24.70 -17.07
C THR A 117 -3.34 -25.57 -18.31
N LYS A 118 -3.09 -26.86 -18.10
CA LYS A 118 -3.01 -27.87 -19.17
C LYS A 118 -3.99 -28.97 -18.88
N ASP A 119 -4.91 -29.16 -19.81
CA ASP A 119 -5.81 -30.30 -19.81
C ASP A 119 -5.30 -31.36 -20.79
N ASP A 120 -5.26 -32.60 -20.34
CA ASP A 120 -5.16 -33.77 -21.21
C ASP A 120 -6.46 -34.59 -21.10
N ARG A 121 -6.52 -35.77 -21.72
CA ARG A 121 -7.73 -36.60 -21.76
C ARG A 121 -8.17 -37.09 -20.36
N TYR A 122 -7.28 -37.14 -19.38
CA TYR A 122 -7.51 -37.79 -18.09
C TYR A 122 -7.16 -36.91 -16.88
N SER A 123 -6.47 -35.80 -17.07
CA SER A 123 -5.95 -34.96 -16.00
C SER A 123 -5.92 -33.48 -16.36
N THR A 124 -6.00 -32.65 -15.31
CA THR A 124 -5.71 -31.23 -15.38
C THR A 124 -4.46 -30.97 -14.56
N THR A 125 -3.44 -30.40 -15.19
CA THR A 125 -2.22 -29.94 -14.54
C THR A 125 -2.19 -28.43 -14.52
N VAL A 126 -1.90 -27.85 -13.35
CA VAL A 126 -1.75 -26.41 -13.17
C VAL A 126 -0.34 -26.08 -12.70
N ARG A 127 0.21 -24.99 -13.22
CA ARG A 127 1.44 -24.39 -12.71
C ARG A 127 1.10 -23.05 -12.09
N TYR A 128 1.63 -22.81 -10.89
CA TYR A 128 1.32 -21.60 -10.13
C TYR A 128 2.57 -20.96 -9.54
N ARG A 129 2.38 -19.74 -9.05
CA ARG A 129 3.35 -19.01 -8.22
C ARG A 129 2.63 -18.40 -7.04
N ASP A 130 3.23 -18.55 -5.87
CA ASP A 130 2.68 -17.97 -4.66
C ASP A 130 3.29 -16.61 -4.36
N TYR A 131 2.41 -15.68 -4.00
CA TYR A 131 2.72 -14.30 -3.68
C TYR A 131 2.02 -13.89 -2.40
N VAL A 132 2.60 -12.90 -1.74
CA VAL A 132 1.94 -12.16 -0.67
C VAL A 132 1.84 -10.70 -1.11
N ARG A 133 0.61 -10.22 -1.24
CA ARG A 133 0.31 -8.82 -1.49
C ARG A 133 0.21 -8.10 -0.16
N VAL A 134 1.08 -7.13 0.06
CA VAL A 134 1.16 -6.34 1.29
C VAL A 134 0.79 -4.90 0.97
N VAL A 135 -0.20 -4.36 1.66
CA VAL A 135 -0.62 -2.96 1.57
C VAL A 135 -0.09 -2.21 2.78
N TYR A 136 0.80 -1.25 2.56
CA TYR A 136 1.32 -0.36 3.58
C TYR A 136 0.51 0.92 3.66
N ASN A 137 0.43 1.48 4.86
CA ASN A 137 0.17 2.88 5.07
C ASN A 137 1.48 3.56 5.50
N ILE A 138 1.95 4.54 4.75
CA ILE A 138 3.21 5.25 4.98
C ILE A 138 2.93 6.73 5.19
N THR A 139 3.46 7.26 6.28
CA THR A 139 3.43 8.69 6.61
C THR A 139 4.82 9.29 6.42
N VAL A 140 4.91 10.24 5.49
CA VAL A 140 6.13 11.00 5.21
C VAL A 140 6.05 12.32 5.98
N PRO A 141 7.03 12.65 6.84
CA PRO A 141 6.97 13.86 7.63
C PRO A 141 7.15 15.12 6.75
N LYS A 142 6.65 16.27 7.23
CA LYS A 142 6.67 17.54 6.47
C LYS A 142 8.08 18.09 6.24
N ASP A 143 9.01 17.73 7.09
CA ASP A 143 10.43 18.07 7.06
C ASP A 143 11.28 16.95 6.45
N ALA A 144 10.68 15.98 5.74
CA ALA A 144 11.43 14.92 5.07
C ALA A 144 12.42 15.49 4.04
N GLU A 145 13.68 15.07 4.16
CA GLU A 145 14.74 15.49 3.23
C GLU A 145 14.47 14.97 1.81
N PRO A 146 14.63 15.81 0.76
CA PRO A 146 14.58 15.34 -0.62
C PRO A 146 15.63 14.27 -0.91
N GLY A 147 15.26 13.27 -1.70
CA GLY A 147 16.17 12.17 -2.07
C GLY A 147 15.55 10.80 -1.93
N ARG A 148 16.38 9.76 -2.15
CA ARG A 148 15.97 8.35 -2.06
C ARG A 148 16.18 7.84 -0.64
N HIS A 149 15.14 7.22 -0.10
CA HIS A 149 15.07 6.63 1.22
C HIS A 149 14.72 5.15 1.11
N ALA A 150 15.34 4.32 1.95
CA ALA A 150 15.00 2.91 2.09
C ALA A 150 14.44 2.69 3.49
N LEU A 151 13.18 2.30 3.58
CA LEU A 151 12.52 2.00 4.85
C LEU A 151 12.68 0.49 5.08
N MET A 152 13.46 0.10 6.09
CA MET A 152 13.70 -1.30 6.37
C MET A 152 12.57 -1.87 7.21
N VAL A 153 11.85 -2.85 6.67
CA VAL A 153 10.68 -3.46 7.29
C VAL A 153 10.92 -4.94 7.50
N LYS A 154 10.82 -5.38 8.76
CA LYS A 154 10.82 -6.80 9.12
C LYS A 154 9.43 -7.38 8.99
N PHE A 155 9.32 -8.48 8.27
CA PHE A 155 8.14 -9.34 8.21
C PHE A 155 8.28 -10.46 9.21
N ASP A 156 7.15 -10.90 9.75
CA ASP A 156 7.09 -11.94 10.77
C ASP A 156 5.77 -12.70 10.60
N ASP A 157 5.83 -14.03 10.53
CA ASP A 157 4.65 -14.88 10.42
C ASP A 157 3.99 -15.22 11.77
N GLY A 158 4.52 -14.68 12.87
CA GLY A 158 4.10 -14.99 14.24
C GLY A 158 4.68 -16.29 14.80
N ARG A 159 5.42 -17.06 14.00
CA ARG A 159 6.15 -18.28 14.39
C ARG A 159 7.67 -18.06 14.43
N GLY A 160 8.11 -16.82 14.26
CA GLY A 160 9.52 -16.45 14.28
C GLY A 160 10.23 -16.62 12.93
N LYS A 161 9.50 -16.93 11.86
CA LYS A 161 10.00 -16.88 10.48
C LYS A 161 9.69 -15.51 9.87
N GLY A 162 10.49 -15.14 8.88
CA GLY A 162 10.37 -13.86 8.19
C GLY A 162 11.72 -13.20 7.96
N THR A 163 11.72 -12.20 7.10
CA THR A 163 12.93 -11.50 6.67
C THR A 163 12.76 -9.98 6.76
N THR A 164 13.82 -9.22 6.48
CA THR A 164 13.75 -7.76 6.41
C THR A 164 13.94 -7.32 4.96
N LEU A 165 12.97 -6.57 4.42
CA LEU A 165 13.06 -6.02 3.07
C LEU A 165 12.95 -4.50 3.09
N PRO A 166 13.63 -3.81 2.14
CA PRO A 166 13.47 -2.38 1.96
C PRO A 166 12.16 -2.04 1.24
N VAL A 167 11.55 -0.92 1.62
CA VAL A 167 10.56 -0.18 0.84
C VAL A 167 11.23 1.11 0.36
N PHE A 168 11.36 1.29 -0.96
CA PHE A 168 12.08 2.43 -1.53
C PHE A 168 11.13 3.59 -1.84
N LEU A 169 11.44 4.76 -1.29
CA LEU A 169 10.70 6.01 -1.53
C LEU A 169 11.65 7.10 -2.02
N THR A 170 11.17 7.99 -2.89
CA THR A 170 11.89 9.18 -3.33
C THR A 170 11.07 10.42 -3.00
N VAL A 171 11.58 11.25 -2.10
CA VAL A 171 10.98 12.54 -1.74
C VAL A 171 11.41 13.59 -2.74
N ARG A 172 10.45 14.26 -3.39
CA ARG A 172 10.72 15.34 -4.35
C ARG A 172 11.16 16.61 -3.63
N SER A 173 12.09 17.34 -4.25
CA SER A 173 12.44 18.69 -3.80
C SER A 173 11.29 19.66 -4.10
N THR A 174 10.95 20.53 -3.14
CA THR A 174 9.91 21.56 -3.30
C THR A 174 10.44 22.88 -3.86
N THR A 175 11.70 22.94 -4.32
CA THR A 175 12.39 24.20 -4.70
C THR A 175 11.97 24.80 -6.05
N GLU A 176 10.90 24.35 -6.69
CA GLU A 176 10.43 24.95 -7.95
C GLU A 176 9.13 25.74 -7.73
N GLY A 177 9.27 27.04 -7.44
CA GLY A 177 8.13 27.96 -7.54
C GLY A 177 8.21 29.24 -6.73
N ASN A 178 9.26 30.08 -6.88
CA ASN A 178 9.08 31.52 -6.64
C ASN A 178 10.18 32.45 -7.21
N THR A 179 10.54 32.32 -8.49
CA THR A 179 11.52 33.23 -9.12
C THR A 179 11.10 33.76 -10.48
N LEU A 180 9.82 34.12 -10.67
CA LEU A 180 9.38 34.87 -11.85
C LEU A 180 8.25 35.85 -11.51
N ALA A 181 8.53 36.88 -10.69
CA ALA A 181 7.71 38.08 -10.60
C ALA A 181 8.45 39.25 -9.92
N SER A 182 9.59 39.68 -10.47
CA SER A 182 10.11 41.03 -10.20
C SER A 182 11.15 41.42 -11.25
N LYS A 183 10.68 41.85 -12.43
CA LYS A 183 11.34 42.84 -13.27
C LYS A 183 10.28 43.70 -13.93
#